data_AF-A0A9P7YUZ7-F1
#
_entry.id   AF-A0A9P7YUZ7-F1
#
_cell.length_a   1.000
_cell.length_b   1.000
_cell.length_c   1.000
_cell.angle_alpha   90.00
_cell.angle_beta   90.00
_cell.angle_gamma   90.00
#
_symmetry.space_group_name_H-M   'P 1'
#
loop_
_entity.id
_entity.type
_entity.pdbx_description
1 polymer ?
#
loop_
_entity_poly.entity_id
_entity_poly.type
_entity_poly.pdbx_seq_one_letter_code
_entity_poly.pdbx_strand_id
1 'polypeptide(L)'
;MTSILPTIPRLVFTVFEPLSLVAGFLGPFLMSPEKFVSEQTLYMNPESLSRGSQMVAYQLANIYLLLGMVGVAVLYSTTEVKVVKNYVIALWLADIGHVGITGWVMGYSQVADVANWNAMAWGNIGVTVSSTP
;
A
#
# COMPACT_ATOMS: atom_id res chain seq x y z
N MET A 1 -3.19 22.24 10.21
CA MET A 1 -1.87 21.71 9.82
C MET A 1 -1.99 20.75 8.62
N THR A 2 -2.98 19.85 8.56
CA THR A 2 -3.32 19.08 7.35
C THR A 2 -4.21 19.82 6.33
N SER A 3 -4.70 21.01 6.68
CA SER A 3 -5.53 21.89 5.83
C SER A 3 -4.81 22.50 4.64
N ILE A 4 -3.51 22.26 4.50
CA ILE A 4 -2.68 22.67 3.35
C ILE A 4 -2.99 21.81 2.12
N LEU A 5 -3.49 20.59 2.33
CA LEU A 5 -3.88 19.66 1.28
C LEU A 5 -5.36 19.84 0.90
N PRO A 6 -5.72 19.69 -0.39
CA PRO A 6 -7.12 19.60 -0.80
C PRO A 6 -7.84 18.45 -0.09
N THR A 7 -9.17 18.53 0.00
CA THR A 7 -9.99 17.64 0.85
C THR A 7 -9.76 16.15 0.57
N ILE A 8 -9.64 15.76 -0.71
CA ILE A 8 -9.47 14.36 -1.12
C ILE A 8 -8.07 13.82 -0.76
N PRO A 9 -6.94 14.41 -1.21
CA PRO A 9 -5.60 13.97 -0.81
C PRO A 9 -5.40 13.97 0.71
N ARG A 10 -5.99 14.94 1.42
CA ARG A 10 -5.94 14.98 2.87
C ARG A 10 -6.58 13.73 3.48
N LEU A 11 -7.80 13.39 3.07
CA LEU A 11 -8.51 12.22 3.60
C LEU A 11 -7.74 10.92 3.33
N VAL A 12 -7.22 10.77 2.10
CA VAL A 12 -6.45 9.59 1.69
C VAL A 12 -5.18 9.45 2.54
N PHE A 13 -4.29 10.44 2.51
CA PHE A 13 -2.96 10.30 3.11
C PHE A 13 -2.94 10.42 4.64
N THR A 14 -3.95 11.06 5.25
CA THR A 14 -4.00 11.22 6.73
C THR A 14 -4.83 10.17 7.44
N VAL A 15 -5.74 9.47 6.74
CA VAL A 15 -6.66 8.51 7.35
C VAL A 15 -6.58 7.15 6.68
N PHE A 16 -6.86 7.07 5.38
CA PHE A 16 -6.94 5.79 4.68
C PHE A 16 -5.59 5.10 4.57
N GLU A 17 -4.55 5.84 4.19
CA GLU A 17 -3.20 5.29 4.01
C GLU A 17 -2.59 4.81 5.34
N PRO A 18 -2.59 5.56 6.46
CA PRO A 18 -2.08 5.02 7.72
C PRO A 18 -2.81 3.76 8.17
N LEU A 19 -4.14 3.69 7.97
CA LEU A 19 -4.93 2.50 8.31
C LEU A 19 -4.61 1.31 7.39
N SER A 20 -4.46 1.54 6.08
CA SER A 20 -4.11 0.48 5.13
C SER A 20 -2.69 -0.05 5.37
N LEU A 21 -1.75 0.82 5.75
CA LEU A 21 -0.38 0.45 6.10
C LEU A 21 -0.32 -0.38 7.40
N VAL A 22 -1.14 -0.04 8.40
CA VAL A 22 -1.28 -0.88 9.60
C VAL A 22 -1.92 -2.23 9.25
N ALA A 23 -2.93 -2.27 8.39
CA ALA A 23 -3.51 -3.53 7.91
C ALA A 23 -2.48 -4.38 7.15
N GLY A 24 -1.68 -3.76 6.28
CA GLY A 24 -0.59 -4.42 5.56
C GLY A 24 0.51 -4.95 6.49
N PHE A 25 0.86 -4.21 7.55
CA PHE A 25 1.77 -4.68 8.59
C PHE A 25 1.23 -5.93 9.30
N LEU A 26 -0.06 -5.93 9.65
CA LEU A 26 -0.69 -7.06 10.35
C LEU A 26 -0.93 -8.27 9.45
N GLY A 27 -0.97 -8.09 8.13
CA GLY A 27 -1.29 -9.13 7.13
C GLY A 27 -0.56 -10.47 7.38
N PRO A 28 0.78 -10.53 7.32
CA PRO A 28 1.51 -11.78 7.52
C PRO A 28 1.31 -12.42 8.90
N PHE A 29 1.08 -11.61 9.94
CA PHE A 29 0.88 -12.09 11.31
C PHE A 29 -0.52 -12.67 11.54
N LEU A 30 -1.55 -12.09 10.90
CA LEU A 30 -2.94 -12.55 11.04
C LEU A 30 -3.28 -13.68 10.06
N MET A 31 -2.63 -13.73 8.89
CA MET A 31 -3.04 -14.58 7.78
C MET A 31 -2.03 -15.69 7.44
N SER A 32 -0.85 -15.71 8.06
CA SER A 32 0.37 -16.43 7.63
C SER A 32 1.09 -15.75 6.45
N PRO A 33 2.43 -15.84 6.37
CA PRO A 33 3.19 -15.28 5.26
C PRO A 33 2.87 -15.97 3.93
N GLU A 34 2.54 -17.26 3.93
CA GLU A 34 2.15 -18.02 2.73
C GLU A 34 0.89 -17.42 2.10
N LYS A 35 -0.15 -17.22 2.93
CA LYS A 35 -1.40 -16.64 2.46
C LYS A 35 -1.20 -15.18 2.01
N PHE A 36 -0.48 -14.39 2.80
CA PHE A 36 -0.19 -13.00 2.49
C PHE A 36 0.53 -12.83 1.14
N VAL A 37 1.48 -13.73 0.82
CA VAL A 37 2.18 -13.72 -0.47
C VAL A 37 1.27 -14.19 -1.60
N SER A 38 0.45 -15.24 -1.40
CA SER A 38 -0.47 -15.71 -2.44
C SER A 38 -1.48 -14.64 -2.86
N GLU A 39 -2.04 -13.91 -1.88
CA GLU A 39 -3.03 -12.86 -2.12
C GLU A 39 -2.46 -11.62 -2.83
N GLN A 40 -1.14 -11.48 -2.99
CA GLN A 40 -0.54 -10.42 -3.84
C GLN A 40 -0.94 -10.56 -5.33
N THR A 41 -1.47 -11.71 -5.72
CA THR A 41 -2.03 -11.98 -7.05
C THR A 41 -3.47 -12.49 -6.91
N LEU A 42 -4.17 -12.79 -8.01
CA LEU A 42 -5.50 -13.42 -7.92
C LEU A 42 -5.44 -14.91 -7.52
N TYR A 43 -4.25 -15.50 -7.33
CA TYR A 43 -4.10 -16.87 -6.87
C TYR A 43 -4.44 -17.01 -5.39
N MET A 44 -5.51 -17.75 -5.08
CA MET A 44 -5.97 -17.94 -3.70
C MET A 44 -5.43 -19.20 -3.01
N ASN A 45 -4.59 -19.99 -3.67
CA ASN A 45 -4.01 -21.21 -3.08
C ASN A 45 -2.61 -20.92 -2.54
N PRO A 46 -2.40 -20.90 -1.21
CA PRO A 46 -1.09 -20.64 -0.63
C PRO A 46 -0.13 -21.80 -0.90
N GLU A 47 1.03 -21.49 -1.48
CA GLU A 47 2.13 -22.44 -1.61
C GLU A 47 3.07 -22.35 -0.41
N SER A 48 3.79 -23.43 -0.12
CA SER A 48 4.81 -23.42 0.93
C SER A 48 5.95 -22.49 0.56
N LEU A 49 6.23 -21.49 1.39
CA LEU A 49 7.32 -20.55 1.17
C LEU A 49 8.65 -21.06 1.74
N SER A 50 9.75 -20.71 1.07
CA SER A 50 11.08 -20.86 1.65
C SER A 50 11.24 -19.93 2.88
N ARG A 51 12.14 -20.26 3.82
CA ARG A 51 12.44 -19.38 4.96
C ARG A 51 12.88 -17.98 4.52
N GLY A 52 13.61 -17.87 3.40
CA GLY A 52 14.00 -16.58 2.83
C GLY A 52 12.79 -15.77 2.36
N SER A 53 11.84 -16.40 1.66
CA SER A 53 10.61 -15.76 1.19
C SER A 53 9.71 -15.33 2.35
N GLN A 54 9.59 -16.15 3.40
CA GLN A 54 8.87 -15.78 4.62
C GLN A 54 9.52 -14.55 5.28
N MET A 55 10.85 -14.50 5.35
CA MET A 55 11.54 -13.33 5.90
C MET A 55 11.24 -12.07 5.08
N VAL A 56 11.26 -12.15 3.76
CA VAL A 56 10.92 -11.00 2.90
C VAL A 56 9.49 -10.53 3.14
N ALA A 57 8.52 -11.44 3.30
CA ALA A 57 7.13 -11.07 3.63
C ALA A 57 7.02 -10.30 4.96
N TYR A 58 7.72 -10.75 6.01
CA TYR A 58 7.73 -10.04 7.29
C TYR A 58 8.48 -8.69 7.22
N GLN A 59 9.57 -8.60 6.46
CA GLN A 59 10.27 -7.33 6.26
C GLN A 59 9.41 -6.33 5.49
N LEU A 60 8.64 -6.79 4.51
CA LEU A 60 7.69 -5.94 3.79
C LEU A 60 6.60 -5.40 4.74
N ALA A 61 6.02 -6.26 5.59
CA ALA A 61 5.09 -5.82 6.62
C ALA A 61 5.70 -4.77 7.55
N ASN A 62 6.92 -4.97 8.03
CA ASN A 62 7.62 -4.01 8.87
C ASN A 62 7.80 -2.64 8.17
N ILE A 63 8.14 -2.65 6.87
CA ILE A 63 8.25 -1.42 6.08
C ILE A 63 6.90 -0.70 5.96
N TYR A 64 5.78 -1.41 5.83
CA TYR A 64 4.46 -0.76 5.84
C TYR A 64 4.20 0.00 7.14
N LEU A 65 4.52 -0.59 8.30
CA LEU A 65 4.40 0.11 9.58
C LEU A 65 5.29 1.35 9.64
N LEU A 66 6.55 1.23 9.19
CA LEU A 66 7.48 2.35 9.13
C LEU A 66 6.93 3.50 8.27
N LEU A 67 6.42 3.20 7.07
CA LEU A 67 5.82 4.19 6.18
C LEU A 67 4.63 4.89 6.84
N GLY A 68 3.77 4.15 7.53
CA GLY A 68 2.62 4.71 8.25
C GLY A 68 3.06 5.66 9.37
N MET A 69 4.08 5.27 10.14
CA MET A 69 4.65 6.12 11.19
C MET A 69 5.31 7.37 10.62
N VAL A 70 6.03 7.26 9.50
CA VAL A 70 6.64 8.42 8.82
C VAL A 70 5.56 9.37 8.30
N GLY A 71 4.48 8.85 7.71
CA GLY A 71 3.38 9.68 7.23
C GLY A 71 2.66 10.43 8.34
N VAL A 72 2.37 9.74 9.45
CA VAL A 72 1.81 10.39 10.65
C VAL A 72 2.79 11.43 11.19
N ALA A 73 4.08 11.09 11.32
CA ALA A 73 5.08 12.01 11.82
C ALA A 73 5.17 13.27 10.94
N VAL A 74 5.30 13.13 9.62
CA VAL A 74 5.44 14.28 8.71
C VAL A 74 4.15 15.09 8.64
N LEU A 75 3.00 14.48 8.37
CA LEU A 75 1.75 15.19 8.12
C LEU A 75 1.15 15.85 9.38
N TYR A 76 1.49 15.36 10.58
CA TYR A 76 1.00 15.92 11.85
C TYR A 76 2.02 16.77 12.62
N SER A 77 3.32 16.71 12.29
CA SER A 77 4.34 17.51 13.01
C SER A 77 4.76 18.80 12.30
N THR A 78 4.59 18.90 10.97
CA THR A 78 5.07 20.05 10.20
C THR A 78 3.94 20.98 9.74
N THR A 79 4.24 22.27 9.67
CA THR A 79 3.41 23.30 9.02
C THR A 79 4.03 23.81 7.72
N GLU A 80 5.24 23.35 7.39
CA GLU A 80 5.99 23.85 6.25
C GLU A 80 5.46 23.21 4.96
N VAL A 81 5.01 24.06 4.03
CA VAL A 81 4.31 23.65 2.80
C VAL A 81 5.22 22.87 1.85
N LYS A 82 6.50 23.22 1.73
CA LYS A 82 7.46 22.51 0.86
C LYS A 82 7.72 21.07 1.34
N VAL A 83 7.81 20.84 2.65
CA VAL A 83 7.98 19.52 3.27
C VAL A 83 6.76 18.66 2.96
N VAL A 84 5.55 19.19 3.19
CA VAL A 84 4.31 18.47 2.86
C VAL A 84 4.21 18.19 1.36
N LYS A 85 4.53 19.15 0.49
CA LYS A 85 4.52 18.96 -0.96
C LYS A 85 5.51 17.89 -1.42
N ASN A 86 6.77 17.96 -0.97
CA ASN A 86 7.79 17.00 -1.33
C ASN A 86 7.45 15.60 -0.82
N TYR A 87 6.86 15.50 0.38
CA TYR A 87 6.38 14.24 0.92
C TYR A 87 5.25 13.64 0.08
N VAL A 88 4.25 14.45 -0.32
CA VAL A 88 3.17 13.98 -1.21
C VAL A 88 3.68 13.58 -2.58
N ILE A 89 4.67 14.28 -3.14
CA ILE A 89 5.31 13.87 -4.40
C ILE A 89 6.00 12.50 -4.25
N ALA A 90 6.69 12.28 -3.14
CA ALA A 90 7.32 10.99 -2.85
C ALA A 90 6.29 9.86 -2.71
N LEU A 91 5.18 10.11 -2.01
CA LEU A 91 4.06 9.16 -1.94
C LEU A 91 3.49 8.85 -3.32
N TRP A 92 3.25 9.87 -4.14
CA TRP A 92 2.71 9.69 -5.49
C TRP A 92 3.65 8.87 -6.40
N LEU A 93 4.96 9.08 -6.29
CA LEU A 93 5.93 8.26 -7.02
C LEU A 93 5.95 6.81 -6.54
N ALA A 94 5.83 6.57 -5.23
CA ALA A 94 5.71 5.23 -4.67
C ALA A 94 4.40 4.54 -5.12
N ASP A 95 3.31 5.30 -5.21
CA ASP A 95 2.01 4.86 -5.67
C ASP A 95 2.04 4.38 -7.12
N ILE A 96 2.57 5.21 -8.02
CA ILE A 96 2.76 4.84 -9.42
C ILE A 96 3.68 3.63 -9.55
N GLY A 97 4.78 3.61 -8.79
CA GLY A 97 5.78 2.55 -8.83
C GLY A 97 5.18 1.19 -8.48
N HIS A 98 4.47 1.09 -7.36
CA HIS A 98 3.91 -0.20 -6.94
C HIS A 98 2.75 -0.64 -7.84
N VAL A 99 1.84 0.27 -8.25
CA VAL A 99 0.76 -0.08 -9.21
C VAL A 99 1.34 -0.57 -10.53
N GLY A 100 2.38 0.09 -11.05
CA GLY A 100 3.05 -0.31 -12.28
C GLY A 100 3.67 -1.70 -12.19
N ILE A 101 4.37 -1.99 -11.09
CA ILE A 101 4.95 -3.32 -10.84
C ILE A 101 3.85 -4.37 -10.66
N THR A 102 2.81 -4.09 -9.88
CA THR A 102 1.68 -5.01 -9.69
C THR A 102 0.99 -5.31 -11.01
N GLY A 103 0.73 -4.30 -11.83
CA GLY A 103 0.11 -4.48 -13.14
C GLY A 103 0.99 -5.28 -14.12
N TRP A 104 2.30 -5.06 -14.08
CA TRP A 104 3.26 -5.81 -14.89
C TRP A 104 3.34 -7.29 -14.46
N VAL A 105 3.41 -7.56 -13.15
CA VAL A 105 3.56 -8.92 -12.60
C VAL A 105 2.27 -9.72 -12.66
N MET A 106 1.12 -9.13 -12.31
CA MET A 106 -0.20 -9.79 -12.40
C MET A 106 -0.61 -10.05 -13.86
N GLY A 107 -0.15 -9.20 -14.78
CA GLY A 107 -0.52 -9.26 -16.19
C GLY A 107 -1.91 -8.68 -16.48
N TYR A 108 -2.10 -8.23 -17.72
CA TYR A 108 -3.30 -7.49 -18.14
C TYR A 108 -4.62 -8.22 -17.87
N SER A 109 -4.66 -9.54 -18.05
CA SER A 109 -5.88 -10.33 -17.85
C SER A 109 -6.36 -10.31 -16.39
N GLN A 110 -5.44 -10.34 -15.42
CA GLN A 110 -5.79 -10.28 -14.00
C GLN A 110 -6.13 -8.85 -13.57
N VAL A 111 -5.42 -7.86 -14.11
CA VAL A 111 -5.72 -6.44 -13.84
C VAL A 111 -7.09 -6.04 -14.40
N ALA A 112 -7.46 -6.53 -15.59
CA ALA A 112 -8.76 -6.24 -16.20
C ALA A 112 -9.93 -6.98 -15.53
N ASP A 113 -9.67 -8.04 -14.76
CA ASP A 113 -10.68 -8.84 -14.08
C ASP A 113 -11.07 -8.25 -12.72
N VAL A 114 -11.55 -7.00 -12.74
CA VAL A 114 -11.94 -6.21 -11.55
C VAL A 114 -13.02 -6.92 -10.73
N ALA A 115 -13.87 -7.73 -11.38
CA ALA A 115 -14.94 -8.47 -10.72
C ALA A 115 -14.41 -9.54 -9.74
N ASN A 116 -13.20 -10.07 -9.98
CA ASN A 116 -12.59 -11.12 -9.16
C ASN A 116 -11.42 -10.62 -8.30
N TRP A 117 -11.25 -9.31 -8.16
CA TRP A 117 -10.21 -8.74 -7.30
C TRP A 117 -10.41 -9.13 -5.84
N ASN A 118 -9.35 -9.70 -5.24
CA ASN A 118 -9.28 -9.93 -3.81
C ASN A 118 -8.95 -8.64 -3.04
N ALA A 119 -8.93 -8.70 -1.71
CA ALA A 119 -8.69 -7.53 -0.86
C ALA A 119 -7.32 -6.86 -1.13
N MET A 120 -6.28 -7.64 -1.41
CA MET A 120 -4.95 -7.14 -1.74
C MET A 120 -4.91 -6.46 -3.12
N ALA A 121 -5.60 -6.99 -4.12
CA ALA A 121 -5.72 -6.38 -5.44
C ALA A 121 -6.50 -5.05 -5.38
N TRP A 122 -7.58 -5.00 -4.59
CA TRP A 122 -8.30 -3.75 -4.31
C TRP A 122 -7.41 -2.72 -3.60
N GLY A 123 -6.61 -3.15 -2.62
CA GLY A 123 -5.66 -2.28 -1.91
C GLY A 123 -4.55 -1.75 -2.81
N ASN A 124 -3.91 -2.62 -3.59
CA ASN A 124 -2.76 -2.29 -4.42
C ASN A 124 -3.13 -1.48 -5.67
N ILE A 125 -4.30 -1.71 -6.27
CA ILE A 125 -4.68 -1.10 -7.56
C ILE A 125 -5.88 -0.16 -7.37
N GLY A 126 -6.97 -0.66 -6.80
CA GLY A 126 -8.24 0.07 -6.72
C GLY A 126 -8.17 1.36 -5.92
N VAL A 127 -7.61 1.29 -4.71
CA VAL A 127 -7.47 2.48 -3.83
C VAL A 127 -6.54 3.50 -4.46
N THR A 128 -5.42 3.06 -5.05
CA THR A 128 -4.40 3.92 -5.65
C THR A 128 -4.89 4.64 -6.91
N VAL A 129 -5.68 3.98 -7.77
CA VAL A 129 -6.27 4.63 -8.96
C VAL A 129 -7.38 5.61 -8.57
N SER A 130 -8.09 5.36 -7.46
CA SER A 130 -9.14 6.27 -6.96
C SER A 130 -8.61 7.52 -6.26
N SER A 131 -7.34 7.51 -5.83
CA SER A 131 -6.68 8.62 -5.14
C SER A 131 -5.86 9.53 -6.06
N THR A 132 -5.59 9.12 -7.30
CA THR A 132 -4.99 9.96 -8.33
C THR A 132 -6.02 10.96 -8.90
N PRO A 133 -5.69 12.26 -8.95
CA PRO A 133 -6.59 13.31 -9.48
C PRO A 133 -6.83 13.24 -10.99
#